data_AF-A0AAN5DH60-F1
#
_entry.id   AF-A0AAN5DH60-F1
#
_cell.length_a   1.000
_cell.length_b   1.000
_cell.length_c   1.000
_cell.angle_alpha   90.00
_cell.angle_beta   90.00
_cell.angle_gamma   90.00
#
_symmetry.space_group_name_H-M   'P 1'
#
loop_
_entity.id
_entity.type
_entity.pdbx_description
1 polymer ?
#
loop_
_entity_poly.entity_id
_entity_poly.type
_entity_poly.pdbx_seq_one_letter_code
_entity_poly.pdbx_strand_id
1 'polypeptide(L)'
;VRSRNRRTLRNTAAAAEVHDLRVRPVSCFVFHPLVTYLLLFRSKGMNEDMRRGFFLLRISQILLDVLFGLLFQPYPLTPLPVLGGMGLLCDAGWLPPVHMFGILGILINGTVVIYLSLLLHIQQTLIVGESRTRISSRLQYVSISPSSRWHHAHLLW
;
A
#
# COMPACT_ATOMS: atom_id res chain seq x y z
N VAL A 1 -39.32 -17.71 27.24
CA VAL A 1 -39.26 -17.15 25.86
C VAL A 1 -38.00 -16.28 25.62
N ARG A 2 -37.64 -15.35 26.51
CA ARG A 2 -36.46 -14.47 26.38
C ARG A 2 -35.09 -15.19 26.31
N SER A 3 -34.95 -16.36 26.94
CA SER A 3 -33.72 -17.16 26.95
C SER A 3 -33.48 -17.98 25.68
N ARG A 4 -34.54 -18.34 24.94
CA ARG A 4 -34.43 -19.05 23.65
C ARG A 4 -33.90 -18.13 22.56
N ASN A 5 -34.34 -16.87 22.55
CA ASN A 5 -33.96 -15.88 21.54
C ASN A 5 -32.46 -15.50 21.57
N ARG A 6 -31.82 -15.56 22.76
CA ARG A 6 -30.37 -15.30 22.89
C ARG A 6 -29.50 -16.40 22.29
N ARG A 7 -29.97 -17.66 22.27
CA ARG A 7 -29.22 -18.78 21.70
C ARG A 7 -29.25 -18.76 20.18
N THR A 8 -30.39 -18.41 19.58
CA THR A 8 -30.50 -18.24 18.12
C THR A 8 -29.60 -17.11 17.61
N LEU A 9 -29.58 -15.95 18.29
CA LEU A 9 -28.71 -14.83 17.92
C LEU A 9 -27.20 -15.14 18.02
N ARG A 10 -26.77 -15.92 19.03
CA ARG A 10 -25.37 -16.39 19.14
C ARG A 10 -25.00 -17.33 18.00
N ASN A 11 -25.90 -18.24 17.62
CA ASN A 11 -25.63 -19.24 16.59
C ASN A 11 -25.59 -18.60 15.19
N THR A 12 -26.41 -17.57 14.93
CA THR A 12 -26.36 -16.82 13.66
C THR A 12 -25.13 -15.91 13.55
N ALA A 13 -24.69 -15.30 14.66
CA ALA A 13 -23.47 -14.49 14.67
C ALA A 13 -22.21 -15.34 14.43
N ALA A 14 -22.12 -16.51 15.09
CA ALA A 14 -21.00 -17.43 14.89
C ALA A 14 -20.94 -18.00 13.46
N ALA A 15 -22.09 -18.24 12.82
CA ALA A 15 -22.15 -18.72 11.43
C ALA A 15 -21.71 -17.65 10.41
N ALA A 16 -21.97 -16.36 10.69
CA ALA A 16 -21.54 -15.25 9.84
C ALA A 16 -20.02 -15.00 9.93
N GLU A 17 -19.43 -15.13 11.13
CA GLU A 17 -17.97 -14.99 11.33
C GLU A 17 -17.18 -16.06 10.57
N VAL A 18 -17.65 -17.31 10.54
CA VAL A 18 -16.93 -18.41 9.88
C VAL A 18 -16.95 -18.28 8.35
N HIS A 19 -18.01 -17.69 7.79
CA HIS A 19 -18.11 -17.49 6.34
C HIS A 19 -17.24 -16.32 5.84
N ASP A 20 -17.15 -15.22 6.58
CA ASP A 20 -16.34 -14.06 6.16
C ASP A 20 -14.82 -14.34 6.27
N LEU A 21 -14.41 -15.14 7.26
CA LEU A 21 -13.00 -15.49 7.47
C LEU A 21 -12.43 -16.38 6.35
N ARG A 22 -13.26 -17.21 5.68
CA ARG A 22 -12.81 -18.12 4.61
C ARG A 22 -12.71 -17.46 3.24
N VAL A 23 -13.52 -16.44 2.95
CA VAL A 23 -13.60 -15.85 1.60
C VAL A 23 -12.46 -14.85 1.35
N ARG A 24 -12.02 -14.14 2.39
CA ARG A 24 -10.96 -13.12 2.32
C ARG A 24 -9.57 -13.64 1.94
N PRO A 25 -9.05 -14.75 2.48
CA PRO A 25 -7.74 -15.25 2.05
C PRO A 25 -7.78 -15.74 0.60
N VAL A 26 -8.88 -16.35 0.15
CA VAL A 26 -9.01 -16.89 -1.21
C VAL A 26 -8.91 -15.79 -2.26
N SER A 27 -9.55 -14.64 -2.05
CA SER A 27 -9.42 -13.49 -2.96
C SER A 27 -7.99 -12.96 -3.00
N CYS A 28 -7.32 -12.85 -1.85
CA CYS A 28 -5.94 -12.41 -1.78
C CYS A 28 -5.00 -13.36 -2.55
N PHE A 29 -5.13 -14.67 -2.36
CA PHE A 29 -4.25 -15.65 -3.00
C PHE A 29 -4.50 -15.86 -4.50
N VAL A 30 -5.70 -15.55 -5.02
CA VAL A 30 -6.00 -15.70 -6.46
C VAL A 30 -5.76 -14.41 -7.23
N PHE A 31 -6.22 -13.26 -6.73
CA PHE A 31 -6.10 -11.99 -7.44
C PHE A 31 -4.68 -11.42 -7.37
N HIS A 32 -3.91 -11.68 -6.29
CA HIS A 32 -2.52 -11.23 -6.22
C HIS A 32 -1.63 -11.78 -7.33
N PRO A 33 -1.45 -13.11 -7.47
CA PRO A 33 -0.59 -13.66 -8.50
C PRO A 33 -1.12 -13.38 -9.91
N LEU A 34 -2.44 -13.32 -10.11
CA LEU A 34 -3.01 -13.04 -11.44
C LEU A 34 -2.67 -11.63 -11.94
N VAL A 35 -2.82 -10.62 -11.09
CA VAL A 35 -2.45 -9.23 -11.42
C VAL A 35 -0.94 -9.09 -11.57
N THR A 36 -0.16 -9.73 -10.69
CA THR A 36 1.31 -9.75 -10.79
C THR A 36 1.78 -10.37 -12.10
N TYR A 37 1.17 -11.50 -12.50
CA TYR A 37 1.47 -12.18 -13.74
C TYR A 37 1.13 -11.32 -14.96
N LEU A 38 -0.06 -10.69 -14.97
CA LEU A 38 -0.45 -9.76 -16.03
C LEU A 38 0.54 -8.60 -16.17
N LEU A 39 0.96 -8.00 -15.06
CA LEU A 39 1.91 -6.88 -15.06
C LEU A 39 3.32 -7.31 -15.52
N LEU A 40 3.82 -8.47 -15.05
CA LEU A 40 5.18 -8.93 -15.38
C LEU A 40 5.32 -9.43 -16.81
N PHE A 41 4.36 -10.21 -17.31
CA PHE A 41 4.51 -10.91 -18.58
C PHE A 41 3.86 -10.19 -19.76
N ARG A 42 2.83 -9.36 -19.53
CA ARG A 42 2.12 -8.68 -20.63
C ARG A 42 2.67 -7.28 -20.92
N SER A 43 3.37 -6.67 -19.97
CA SER A 43 3.89 -5.30 -20.11
C SER A 43 5.28 -5.27 -20.79
N LYS A 44 5.34 -5.57 -22.10
CA LYS A 44 6.59 -5.55 -22.86
C LYS A 44 7.17 -4.14 -23.10
N GLY A 45 6.37 -3.09 -22.91
CA GLY A 45 6.74 -1.70 -23.19
C GLY A 45 7.10 -0.86 -21.96
N MET A 46 7.15 -1.46 -20.77
CA MET A 46 7.34 -0.71 -19.52
C MET A 46 8.81 -0.66 -19.12
N ASN A 47 9.29 0.54 -18.77
CA ASN A 47 10.64 0.75 -18.26
C ASN A 47 10.94 -0.16 -17.07
N GLU A 48 12.17 -0.67 -17.00
CA GLU A 48 12.58 -1.64 -15.98
C GLU A 48 12.48 -1.10 -14.56
N ASP A 49 12.78 0.19 -14.36
CA ASP A 49 12.66 0.85 -13.05
C ASP A 49 11.20 0.91 -12.58
N MET A 50 10.29 1.21 -13.50
CA MET A 50 8.84 1.22 -13.22
C MET A 50 8.35 -0.19 -12.89
N ARG A 51 8.88 -1.21 -13.59
CA ARG A 51 8.59 -2.63 -13.30
C ARG A 51 9.03 -3.04 -11.90
N ARG A 52 10.23 -2.62 -11.45
CA ARG A 52 10.70 -2.87 -10.09
C ARG A 52 9.82 -2.20 -9.03
N GLY A 53 9.44 -0.94 -9.26
CA GLY A 53 8.54 -0.23 -8.35
C GLY A 53 7.17 -0.90 -8.22
N PHE A 54 6.55 -1.30 -9.34
CA PHE A 54 5.28 -2.05 -9.33
C PHE A 54 5.41 -3.39 -8.62
N PHE A 55 6.52 -4.10 -8.81
CA PHE A 55 6.77 -5.37 -8.13
C PHE A 55 6.89 -5.19 -6.60
N LEU A 56 7.64 -4.17 -6.15
CA LEU A 56 7.75 -3.83 -4.74
C LEU A 56 6.39 -3.44 -4.15
N LEU A 57 5.63 -2.59 -4.83
CA LEU A 57 4.29 -2.21 -4.41
C LEU A 57 3.40 -3.45 -4.24
N ARG A 58 3.49 -4.41 -5.16
CA ARG A 58 2.66 -5.63 -5.13
C ARG A 58 3.03 -6.55 -3.98
N ILE A 59 4.32 -6.72 -3.70
CA ILE A 59 4.80 -7.45 -2.51
C ILE A 59 4.26 -6.79 -1.24
N SER A 60 4.40 -5.47 -1.14
CA SER A 60 3.93 -4.73 0.03
C SER A 60 2.42 -4.86 0.24
N GLN A 61 1.62 -4.87 -0.83
CA GLN A 61 0.17 -5.13 -0.75
C GLN A 61 -0.14 -6.55 -0.26
N ILE A 62 0.55 -7.58 -0.78
CA ILE A 62 0.37 -8.97 -0.31
C ILE A 62 0.70 -9.05 1.19
N LEU A 63 1.79 -8.41 1.61
CA LEU A 63 2.20 -8.40 3.00
C LEU A 63 1.14 -7.72 3.88
N LEU A 64 0.59 -6.59 3.41
CA LEU A 64 -0.49 -5.89 4.08
C LEU A 64 -1.74 -6.77 4.21
N ASP A 65 -2.16 -7.44 3.14
CA ASP A 65 -3.36 -8.29 3.14
C ASP A 65 -3.21 -9.50 4.07
N VAL A 66 -2.04 -10.11 4.12
CA VAL A 66 -1.75 -11.18 5.10
C VAL A 66 -1.81 -10.60 6.51
N LEU A 67 -1.23 -9.42 6.72
CA LEU A 67 -1.17 -8.80 8.03
C LEU A 67 -2.56 -8.34 8.52
N PHE A 68 -3.41 -7.82 7.64
CA PHE A 68 -4.77 -7.39 7.94
C PHE A 68 -5.82 -8.51 7.93
N GLY A 69 -5.62 -9.50 7.06
CA GLY A 69 -6.57 -10.59 6.86
C GLY A 69 -6.37 -11.75 7.82
N LEU A 70 -5.13 -11.99 8.28
CA LEU A 70 -4.79 -13.13 9.12
C LEU A 70 -4.27 -12.73 10.50
N LEU A 71 -3.34 -11.77 10.57
CA LEU A 71 -2.66 -11.43 11.83
C LEU A 71 -3.48 -10.44 12.67
N PHE A 72 -4.05 -9.43 12.02
CA PHE A 72 -4.69 -8.29 12.65
C PHE A 72 -5.94 -7.85 11.88
N GLN A 73 -7.10 -8.30 12.32
CA GLN A 73 -8.39 -7.94 11.79
C GLN A 73 -8.95 -6.75 12.60
N PRO A 74 -8.87 -5.50 12.08
CA PRO A 74 -9.48 -4.37 12.74
C PRO A 74 -11.00 -4.54 12.70
N TYR A 75 -11.59 -4.72 13.87
CA TYR A 75 -13.04 -4.74 14.01
C TYR A 75 -13.49 -3.35 14.45
N PRO A 76 -14.23 -2.59 13.61
CA PRO A 76 -14.86 -1.37 14.05
C PRO A 76 -15.93 -1.74 15.08
N LEU A 77 -15.66 -1.49 16.35
CA LEU A 77 -16.63 -1.68 17.42
C LEU A 77 -17.63 -0.53 17.36
N THR A 78 -18.52 -0.49 16.38
CA THR A 78 -19.62 0.48 16.39
C THR A 78 -20.44 0.32 17.68
N PRO A 79 -20.76 1.39 18.43
CA PRO A 79 -20.54 2.82 18.16
C PRO A 79 -19.28 3.44 18.82
N LEU A 80 -18.41 2.64 19.42
CA LEU A 80 -17.21 3.11 20.10
C LEU A 80 -16.07 3.42 19.10
N PRO A 81 -15.29 4.50 19.29
CA PRO A 81 -14.11 4.79 18.47
C PRO A 81 -12.92 3.85 18.78
N VAL A 82 -13.17 2.76 19.49
CA VAL A 82 -12.16 1.79 19.89
C VAL A 82 -12.03 0.78 18.76
N LEU A 83 -10.87 0.75 18.12
CA LEU A 83 -10.51 -0.33 17.22
C LEU A 83 -10.15 -1.55 18.06
N GLY A 84 -11.05 -2.54 18.09
CA GLY A 84 -10.73 -3.87 18.59
C GLY A 84 -9.91 -4.62 17.54
N GLY A 85 -8.86 -5.33 17.97
CA GLY A 85 -8.15 -6.27 17.12
C GLY A 85 -8.67 -7.68 17.37
N MET A 86 -9.21 -8.33 16.35
CA MET A 86 -9.33 -9.78 16.31
C MET A 86 -8.18 -10.34 15.45
N GLY A 87 -7.74 -11.56 15.68
CA GLY A 87 -6.69 -12.18 14.86
C GLY A 87 -5.63 -12.85 15.69
N LEU A 88 -4.80 -13.64 15.01
CA LEU A 88 -3.89 -14.59 15.66
C LEU A 88 -2.90 -13.89 16.60
N LEU A 89 -2.48 -12.67 16.26
CA LEU A 89 -1.55 -11.87 17.04
C LEU A 89 -2.22 -11.21 18.26
N CYS A 90 -3.52 -10.91 18.16
CA CYS A 90 -4.30 -10.37 19.27
C CYS A 90 -4.66 -11.45 20.29
N ASP A 91 -5.01 -12.66 19.83
CA ASP A 91 -5.35 -13.79 20.71
C ASP A 91 -4.13 -14.33 21.47
N ALA A 92 -2.95 -14.29 20.85
CA ALA A 92 -1.72 -14.79 21.47
C ALA A 92 -1.20 -13.88 22.61
N GLY A 93 -1.70 -12.65 22.73
CA GLY A 93 -1.27 -11.70 23.77
C GLY A 93 0.19 -11.26 23.65
N TRP A 94 0.82 -11.41 22.46
CA TRP A 94 2.25 -11.20 22.27
C TRP A 94 2.67 -9.74 22.44
N LEU A 95 1.84 -8.78 22.01
CA LEU A 95 2.17 -7.35 22.03
C LEU A 95 0.96 -6.48 22.42
N PRO A 96 1.16 -5.36 23.13
CA PRO A 96 0.09 -4.41 23.40
C PRO A 96 -0.50 -3.86 22.09
N PRO A 97 -1.84 -3.72 21.97
CA PRO A 97 -2.49 -3.27 20.73
C PRO A 97 -1.91 -1.97 20.16
N VAL A 98 -1.53 -1.02 21.04
CA VAL A 98 -0.95 0.28 20.66
C VAL A 98 0.32 0.14 19.81
N HIS A 99 1.19 -0.81 20.15
CA HIS A 99 2.44 -1.03 19.41
C HIS A 99 2.17 -1.66 18.05
N MET A 100 1.19 -2.58 17.97
CA MET A 100 0.77 -3.17 16.70
C MET A 100 0.22 -2.11 15.75
N PHE A 101 -0.65 -1.21 16.24
CA PHE A 101 -1.14 -0.08 15.44
C PHE A 101 -0.02 0.84 14.96
N GLY A 102 1.00 1.08 15.79
CA GLY A 102 2.18 1.87 15.38
C GLY A 102 2.93 1.22 14.22
N ILE A 103 3.27 -0.06 14.34
CA ILE A 103 3.97 -0.82 13.29
C ILE A 103 3.13 -0.85 12.00
N LEU A 104 1.83 -1.10 12.14
CA LEU A 104 0.88 -1.14 11.04
C LEU A 104 0.78 0.21 10.33
N GLY A 105 0.69 1.29 11.10
CA GLY A 105 0.64 2.66 10.59
C GLY A 105 1.90 3.01 9.79
N ILE A 106 3.09 2.63 10.28
CA ILE A 106 4.35 2.83 9.54
C ILE A 106 4.31 2.06 8.22
N LEU A 107 3.85 0.81 8.24
CA LEU A 107 3.78 -0.03 7.04
C LEU A 107 2.82 0.54 5.99
N ILE A 108 1.61 0.94 6.41
CA ILE A 108 0.62 1.59 5.53
C ILE A 108 1.20 2.85 4.91
N ASN A 109 1.74 3.75 5.73
CA ASN A 109 2.31 5.00 5.24
C ASN A 109 3.46 4.75 4.25
N GLY A 110 4.31 3.76 4.53
CA GLY A 110 5.35 3.33 3.60
C GLY A 110 4.78 2.90 2.24
N THR A 111 3.71 2.09 2.22
CA THR A 111 3.06 1.68 0.97
C THR A 111 2.44 2.85 0.21
N VAL A 112 1.85 3.82 0.92
CA VAL A 112 1.29 5.04 0.32
C VAL A 112 2.39 5.86 -0.35
N VAL A 113 3.55 6.03 0.30
CA VAL A 113 4.69 6.76 -0.29
C VAL A 113 5.20 6.06 -1.55
N ILE A 114 5.32 4.73 -1.55
CA ILE A 114 5.71 3.96 -2.75
C ILE A 114 4.66 4.14 -3.87
N TYR A 115 3.38 4.08 -3.52
CA TYR A 115 2.31 4.28 -4.48
C TYR A 115 2.31 5.69 -5.10
N LEU A 116 2.45 6.73 -4.27
CA LEU A 116 2.49 8.12 -4.73
C LEU A 116 3.73 8.40 -5.59
N SER A 117 4.89 7.84 -5.24
CA SER A 117 6.10 8.00 -6.05
C SER A 117 5.95 7.34 -7.43
N LEU A 118 5.35 6.15 -7.51
CA LEU A 118 4.98 5.52 -8.78
C LEU A 118 3.99 6.34 -9.59
N LEU A 119 2.95 6.87 -8.95
CA LEU A 119 1.92 7.66 -9.61
C LEU A 119 2.50 8.95 -10.20
N LEU A 120 3.35 9.65 -9.43
CA LEU A 120 4.07 10.83 -9.90
C LEU A 120 4.98 10.49 -11.09
N HIS A 121 5.68 9.37 -11.04
CA HIS A 121 6.54 8.94 -12.15
C HIS A 121 5.74 8.66 -13.42
N ILE A 122 4.60 7.98 -13.31
CA ILE A 122 3.69 7.73 -14.44
C ILE A 122 3.17 9.05 -15.00
N GLN A 123 2.76 9.99 -14.15
CA GLN A 123 2.31 11.32 -14.59
C GLN A 123 3.40 12.08 -15.33
N GLN A 124 4.66 12.03 -14.85
CA GLN A 124 5.80 12.64 -15.54
C GLN A 124 6.00 12.01 -16.92
N THR A 125 5.94 10.68 -17.04
CA THR A 125 6.08 10.01 -18.35
C THR A 125 4.94 10.35 -19.32
N LEU A 126 3.73 10.57 -18.82
CA LEU A 126 2.57 10.93 -19.64
C LEU A 126 2.65 12.38 -20.14
N ILE A 127 3.07 13.31 -19.27
CA ILE A 127 3.23 14.73 -19.61
C ILE A 127 4.39 14.94 -20.59
N VAL A 128 5.47 14.16 -20.45
CA VAL A 128 6.64 14.23 -21.35
C VAL A 128 6.41 13.47 -22.67
N GLY A 129 5.36 12.65 -22.76
CA GLY A 129 4.98 11.90 -23.96
C GLY A 129 4.40 12.78 -25.07
N GLU A 130 4.98 12.68 -26.27
CA GLU A 130 4.54 13.20 -27.59
C GLU A 130 3.83 14.56 -27.65
N SER A 131 4.18 15.53 -26.79
CA SER A 131 3.93 16.91 -27.17
C SER A 131 4.94 17.29 -28.28
N ARG A 132 4.42 17.49 -29.50
CA ARG A 132 5.15 18.07 -30.66
C ARG A 132 5.81 19.42 -30.35
N THR A 133 5.56 20.01 -29.18
CA THR A 133 6.28 21.15 -28.63
C THR A 133 7.56 20.68 -27.97
N ARG A 134 8.54 20.42 -28.82
CA ARG A 134 9.95 20.23 -28.50
C ARG A 134 10.44 21.44 -27.68
N ILE A 135 10.29 21.41 -26.36
CA ILE A 135 10.94 22.39 -25.49
C ILE A 135 12.43 22.11 -25.61
N SER A 136 13.09 23.02 -26.33
CA SER A 136 14.51 23.06 -26.62
C SER A 136 15.36 22.54 -25.46
N SER A 137 16.26 21.61 -25.77
CA SER A 137 17.26 21.02 -24.86
C SER A 137 18.09 22.06 -24.09
N ARG A 138 18.05 23.34 -24.50
CA ARG A 138 18.70 24.45 -23.79
C ARG A 138 17.98 24.85 -22.50
N LEU A 139 16.70 24.54 -22.33
CA LEU A 139 15.94 24.90 -21.10
C LEU A 139 16.10 23.87 -19.97
N GLN A 140 16.46 22.62 -20.30
CA GLN A 140 16.65 21.55 -19.30
C GLN A 140 17.93 21.71 -18.47
N TYR A 141 18.90 22.50 -18.91
CA TYR A 141 20.11 22.79 -18.14
C TYR A 141 19.90 23.79 -16.99
N VAL A 142 18.76 24.50 -16.96
CA VAL A 142 18.51 25.57 -15.97
C VAL A 142 17.86 25.04 -14.70
N SER A 143 17.13 23.92 -14.73
CA SER A 143 16.42 23.41 -13.54
C SER A 143 17.20 22.40 -12.69
N ILE A 144 18.37 21.94 -13.16
CA ILE A 144 19.25 21.03 -12.41
C ILE A 144 20.67 21.61 -12.38
N SER A 145 20.85 22.68 -11.63
CA SER A 145 22.17 23.07 -11.14
C SER A 145 22.06 23.50 -9.68
N PRO A 146 22.29 22.59 -8.72
CA PRO A 146 22.52 22.98 -7.35
C PRO A 146 23.88 23.69 -7.26
N SER A 147 23.83 25.03 -7.22
CA SER A 147 24.64 25.88 -6.34
C SER A 147 26.03 25.37 -5.90
N SER A 148 26.97 25.09 -6.81
CA SER A 148 28.38 24.88 -6.44
C SER A 148 29.35 25.66 -7.34
N ARG A 149 29.12 26.97 -7.53
CA ARG A 149 30.11 27.80 -8.24
C ARG A 149 30.26 29.23 -7.69
N TRP A 150 30.16 29.38 -6.38
CA TRP A 150 30.61 30.59 -5.67
C TRP A 150 32.03 30.40 -5.15
N HIS A 151 33.04 30.27 -6.02
CA HIS A 151 34.44 30.26 -5.52
C HIS A 151 35.48 31.04 -6.28
N HIS A 152 35.22 31.65 -7.44
CA HIS A 152 36.28 32.41 -8.14
C HIS A 152 35.76 33.67 -8.83
N ALA A 153 35.30 34.64 -8.04
CA ALA A 153 35.10 36.01 -8.50
C ALA A 153 35.64 37.01 -7.47
N HIS A 154 36.93 36.88 -7.14
CA HIS A 154 37.71 37.90 -6.42
C HIS A 154 39.16 37.77 -6.86
N LEU A 155 39.45 38.13 -8.11
CA LEU A 155 40.79 38.44 -8.61
C LEU A 155 40.60 39.08 -9.98
N LEU A 156 40.40 40.40 -9.96
CA LEU A 156 40.62 41.41 -11.00
C LEU A 156 39.67 42.56 -10.69
N TRP A 157 40.09 43.41 -9.75
CA TRP A 157 40.07 44.87 -9.75
C TRP A 157 40.68 45.31 -8.40
#